data_AF-A0A1I3XQF4-F1
#
_entry.id   AF-A0A1I3XQF4-F1
#
_cell.length_a   1.000
_cell.length_b   1.000
_cell.length_c   1.000
_cell.angle_alpha   90.00
_cell.angle_beta   90.00
_cell.angle_gamma   90.00
#
_symmetry.space_group_name_H-M   'P 1'
#
loop_
_entity.id
_entity.type
_entity.pdbx_description
1 polymer ?
#
loop_
_entity_poly.entity_id
_entity_poly.type
_entity_poly.pdbx_seq_one_letter_code
_entity_poly.pdbx_strand_id
1 'polypeptide(L)'
;MDLSGLERFARFATLPDWRLTTAEILYHMPDHPGVLQTFIWQKHDLAPRFPRLGNFLEFWRREIDGPLHSVRVASAALTRPAELRYANGQFTLH
;
A
#
# COMPACT_ATOMS: atom_id res chain seq x y z
N MET A 1 -12.75 32.96 29.50
CA MET A 1 -11.62 32.74 28.57
C MET A 1 -12.20 32.02 27.37
N ASP A 2 -12.38 32.74 26.27
CA ASP A 2 -13.11 32.28 25.09
C ASP A 2 -12.19 31.44 24.20
N LEU A 3 -12.55 30.17 23.99
CA LEU A 3 -11.78 29.19 23.21
C LEU A 3 -12.16 29.20 21.72
N SER A 4 -13.09 30.05 21.29
CA SER A 4 -13.56 30.11 19.90
C SER A 4 -12.47 30.58 18.90
N GLY A 5 -11.36 31.14 19.37
CA GLY A 5 -10.19 31.51 18.54
C GLY A 5 -9.31 30.33 18.11
N LEU A 6 -9.39 29.16 18.78
CA LEU A 6 -8.54 28.00 18.49
C LEU A 6 -9.05 27.16 17.31
N GLU A 7 -10.31 27.28 16.93
CA GLU A 7 -10.88 26.53 15.80
C GLU A 7 -10.29 26.99 14.44
N ARG A 8 -9.74 28.20 14.36
CA ARG A 8 -9.13 28.73 13.14
C ARG A 8 -7.77 28.09 12.82
N PHE A 9 -7.08 27.52 13.80
CA PHE A 9 -5.80 26.82 13.61
C PHE A 9 -5.96 25.36 13.19
N ALA A 10 -7.15 24.77 13.35
CA ALA A 10 -7.40 23.36 13.07
C ALA A 10 -7.78 23.06 11.60
N ARG A 11 -7.75 24.04 10.70
CA ARG A 11 -7.84 23.78 9.25
C ARG A 11 -6.46 23.36 8.72
N PHE A 12 -5.98 22.21 9.16
CA PHE A 12 -5.04 21.46 8.33
C PHE A 12 -5.78 21.11 7.05
N ALA A 13 -5.35 21.66 5.91
CA ALA A 13 -5.85 21.21 4.63
C ALA A 13 -5.68 19.68 4.59
N THR A 14 -6.78 18.94 4.44
CA THR A 14 -6.76 17.48 4.31
C THR A 14 -6.09 17.17 2.98
N LEU A 15 -4.76 17.10 2.98
CA LEU A 15 -4.01 16.62 1.83
C LEU A 15 -4.52 15.20 1.54
N PRO A 16 -4.83 14.87 0.28
CA PRO A 16 -5.21 13.49 -0.06
C PRO A 16 -4.13 12.53 0.46
N ASP A 17 -4.56 11.46 1.16
CA ASP A 17 -3.68 10.47 1.81
C ASP A 17 -3.01 9.56 0.77
N TRP A 18 -2.15 10.18 -0.05
CA TRP A 18 -1.27 9.50 -0.97
C TRP A 18 -0.21 8.75 -0.18
N ARG A 19 -0.06 7.47 -0.51
CA ARG A 19 0.87 6.56 0.16
C ARG A 19 1.73 5.88 -0.88
N LEU A 20 3.03 5.74 -0.60
CA LEU A 20 3.85 4.82 -1.36
C LEU A 20 3.27 3.41 -1.10
N THR A 21 2.78 2.79 -2.15
CA THR A 21 2.10 1.49 -2.10
C THR A 21 2.89 0.50 -2.91
N THR A 22 3.26 -0.60 -2.28
CA THR A 22 3.95 -1.73 -2.89
C THR A 22 3.01 -2.92 -2.87
N ALA A 23 2.80 -3.55 -4.02
CA ALA A 23 2.03 -4.77 -4.16
C ALA A 23 2.94 -5.88 -4.71
N GLU A 24 3.01 -6.98 -3.97
CA GLU A 24 3.61 -8.23 -4.41
C GLU A 24 2.51 -9.06 -5.10
N ILE A 25 2.67 -9.30 -6.39
CA ILE A 25 1.68 -9.97 -7.23
C ILE A 25 2.26 -11.32 -7.63
N LEU A 26 1.64 -12.40 -7.16
CA LEU A 26 1.94 -13.75 -7.62
C LEU A 26 0.96 -14.12 -8.73
N TYR A 27 1.48 -14.75 -9.78
CA TYR A 27 0.71 -15.21 -10.92
C TYR A 27 1.31 -16.51 -11.46
N HIS A 28 0.50 -17.27 -12.20
CA HIS A 28 0.96 -18.49 -12.86
C HIS A 28 1.61 -18.18 -14.21
N MET A 29 2.69 -18.88 -14.55
CA MET A 29 3.24 -18.79 -15.91
C MET A 29 2.21 -19.31 -16.93
N PRO A 30 1.98 -18.59 -18.04
CA PRO A 30 0.98 -18.96 -19.05
C PRO A 30 1.20 -20.37 -19.64
N ASP A 31 2.45 -20.71 -19.90
CA ASP A 31 2.91 -21.97 -20.48
C ASP A 31 3.18 -23.06 -19.42
N HIS A 32 3.32 -22.69 -18.15
CA HIS A 32 3.55 -23.60 -17.04
C HIS A 32 2.69 -23.23 -15.82
N PRO A 33 1.40 -23.59 -15.80
CA PRO A 33 0.48 -23.20 -14.72
C PRO A 33 0.88 -23.71 -13.33
N GLY A 34 1.76 -24.73 -13.22
CA GLY A 34 2.30 -25.16 -11.93
C GLY A 34 3.36 -24.23 -11.34
N VAL A 35 3.89 -23.28 -12.12
CA VAL A 35 4.97 -22.38 -11.73
C VAL A 35 4.38 -21.02 -11.35
N LEU A 36 4.71 -20.56 -10.15
CA LEU A 36 4.36 -19.22 -9.67
C LEU A 36 5.54 -18.27 -9.88
N GLN A 37 5.23 -17.09 -10.41
CA GLN A 37 6.18 -16.00 -10.55
C GLN A 37 5.67 -14.76 -9.79
N THR A 38 6.61 -13.96 -9.31
CA THR A 38 6.34 -12.72 -8.57
C THR A 38 6.63 -11.49 -9.42
N PHE A 39 5.70 -10.53 -9.42
CA PHE A 39 5.88 -9.18 -9.95
C PHE A 39 5.70 -8.17 -8.82
N ILE A 40 6.65 -7.22 -8.72
CA ILE A 40 6.57 -6.14 -7.74
C ILE A 40 6.05 -4.88 -8.42
N TRP A 41 4.87 -4.43 -8.00
CA TRP A 41 4.29 -3.17 -8.40
C TRP A 41 4.50 -2.12 -7.31
N GLN A 42 4.97 -0.92 -7.65
CA GLN A 42 5.12 0.16 -6.68
C GLN A 42 4.73 1.51 -7.29
N LYS A 43 3.72 2.16 -6.70
CA LYS A 43 3.31 3.54 -7.06
C LYS A 43 2.72 4.26 -5.84
N HIS A 44 2.62 5.59 -5.95
CA HIS A 44 1.79 6.37 -5.03
C HIS A 44 0.32 6.07 -5.30
N ASP A 45 -0.42 5.66 -4.27
CA ASP A 45 -1.84 5.33 -4.38
C ASP A 45 -2.63 5.83 -3.16
N LEU A 46 -3.96 5.82 -3.27
CA LEU A 46 -4.87 6.32 -2.24
C LEU A 46 -5.35 5.18 -1.35
N ALA A 47 -4.72 4.99 -0.19
CA ALA A 47 -5.17 4.03 0.80
C ALA A 47 -6.49 4.48 1.46
N PRO A 48 -7.38 3.56 1.90
CA PRO A 48 -7.31 2.10 1.74
C PRO A 48 -7.92 1.60 0.42
N ARG A 49 -8.31 2.50 -0.50
CA ARG A 49 -9.04 2.14 -1.73
C ARG A 49 -8.16 1.63 -2.87
N PHE A 50 -6.89 2.03 -2.90
CA PHE A 50 -5.88 1.65 -3.89
C PHE A 50 -6.38 1.67 -5.35
N PRO A 51 -6.99 2.76 -5.83
CA PRO A 51 -7.57 2.83 -7.18
C PRO A 51 -6.56 2.55 -8.30
N ARG A 52 -5.27 2.94 -8.15
CA ARG A 52 -4.28 2.68 -9.20
C ARG A 52 -3.89 1.20 -9.26
N LEU A 53 -3.75 0.56 -8.10
CA LEU A 53 -3.55 -0.88 -8.03
C LEU A 53 -4.74 -1.62 -8.63
N GLY A 54 -5.97 -1.22 -8.28
CA GLY A 54 -7.20 -1.79 -8.83
C GLY A 54 -7.23 -1.75 -10.36
N ASN A 55 -6.97 -0.58 -10.95
CA ASN A 55 -6.91 -0.42 -12.41
C ASN A 55 -5.79 -1.26 -13.04
N PHE A 56 -4.65 -1.40 -12.37
CA PHE A 56 -3.56 -2.24 -12.85
C PHE A 56 -3.93 -3.73 -12.84
N LEU A 57 -4.62 -4.22 -11.80
CA LEU A 57 -5.09 -5.61 -11.73
C LEU A 57 -6.22 -5.89 -12.74
N GLU A 58 -7.04 -4.89 -13.07
CA GLU A 58 -7.99 -4.98 -14.17
C GLU A 58 -7.31 -5.07 -15.53
N PHE A 59 -6.31 -4.21 -15.78
CA PHE A 59 -5.45 -4.33 -16.95
C PHE A 59 -4.79 -5.71 -17.04
N TRP A 60 -4.21 -6.20 -15.94
CA TRP A 60 -3.57 -7.51 -15.89
C TRP A 60 -4.52 -8.62 -16.35
N ARG A 61 -5.73 -8.68 -15.79
CA ARG A 61 -6.72 -9.71 -16.14
C ARG A 61 -7.17 -9.67 -17.60
N ARG A 62 -7.07 -8.51 -18.26
CA ARG A 62 -7.50 -8.34 -19.65
C ARG A 62 -6.38 -8.58 -20.66
N GLU A 63 -5.16 -8.16 -20.33
CA GLU A 63 -4.06 -8.04 -21.29
C GLU A 63 -2.89 -9.00 -21.03
N ILE A 64 -2.84 -9.68 -19.88
CA ILE A 64 -1.75 -10.57 -19.50
C ILE A 64 -2.28 -11.99 -19.33
N ASP A 65 -1.74 -12.93 -20.12
CA ASP A 65 -2.19 -14.33 -20.13
C ASP A 65 -1.91 -15.08 -18.82
N GLY A 66 -0.98 -14.58 -18.00
CA GLY A 66 -0.62 -15.20 -16.72
C GLY A 66 -1.66 -14.91 -15.64
N PRO A 67 -2.48 -15.90 -15.21
CA PRO A 67 -3.57 -15.65 -14.28
C PRO A 67 -3.04 -15.33 -12.89
N LEU A 68 -3.67 -14.34 -12.24
CA LEU A 68 -3.32 -13.92 -10.88
C LEU A 68 -3.61 -15.05 -9.87
N HIS A 69 -2.64 -15.32 -9.00
CA HIS A 69 -2.78 -16.22 -7.86
C HIS A 69 -3.12 -15.44 -6.58
N SER A 70 -2.29 -14.46 -6.23
CA SER A 70 -2.47 -13.67 -5.00
C SER A 70 -1.82 -12.30 -5.08
N VAL A 71 -2.38 -11.33 -4.36
CA VAL A 71 -1.81 -9.97 -4.25
C VAL A 71 -1.64 -9.61 -2.78
N ARG A 72 -0.42 -9.23 -2.38
CA ARG A 72 -0.09 -8.77 -1.03
C ARG A 72 0.26 -7.29 -1.08
N VAL A 73 -0.45 -6.46 -0.31
CA VAL A 73 -0.30 -5.00 -0.36
C VAL A 73 0.33 -4.48 0.93
N ALA A 74 1.40 -3.71 0.78
CA ALA A 74 1.99 -2.89 1.83
C ALA A 74 1.89 -1.42 1.42
N SER A 75 1.47 -0.53 2.33
CA SER A 75 1.46 0.91 2.07
C SER A 75 1.96 1.69 3.28
N ALA A 76 2.73 2.75 3.02
CA ALA A 76 3.24 3.67 4.02
C ALA A 76 2.76 5.08 3.69
N ALA A 77 2.16 5.78 4.67
CA ALA A 77 1.72 7.16 4.44
C ALA A 77 2.94 8.08 4.21
N LEU A 78 2.80 9.05 3.30
CA LEU A 78 3.85 10.03 2.97
C LEU A 78 4.12 10.99 4.13
N THR A 79 3.08 11.30 4.91
CA THR A 79 3.14 12.13 6.12
C THR A 79 2.48 11.36 7.26
N ARG A 80 3.28 10.66 8.06
CA ARG A 80 2.86 10.06 9.32
C ARG A 80 4.00 10.13 10.33
N PRO A 81 3.71 10.26 11.64
CA PRO A 81 4.71 10.05 12.68
C PRO A 81 5.41 8.69 12.48
N ALA A 82 6.67 8.58 12.93
CA ALA A 82 7.38 7.31 12.88
C ALA A 82 6.58 6.22 13.62
N GLU A 83 6.08 5.23 12.88
CA GLU A 83 5.47 4.05 13.48
C GLU A 83 6.57 3.03 13.77
N LEU A 84 6.85 2.82 15.06
CA LEU A 84 7.73 1.75 15.48
C LEU A 84 6.97 0.42 15.31
N ARG A 85 7.40 -0.41 14.37
CA ARG A 85 6.87 -1.78 14.21
C ARG A 85 7.87 -2.76 14.79
N TYR A 86 7.50 -3.38 15.91
CA TYR A 86 8.31 -4.38 16.60
C TYR A 86 8.22 -5.71 15.86
N ALA A 87 9.31 -6.17 15.27
CA ALA A 87 9.44 -7.52 14.71
C ALA A 87 10.43 -8.30 15.59
N ASN A 88 9.91 -9.11 16.52
CA ASN A 88 10.67 -10.06 17.35
C ASN A 88 12.05 -9.56 17.85
N GLY A 89 12.07 -8.44 18.57
CA GLY A 89 13.27 -8.04 19.30
C GLY A 89 13.45 -8.87 20.57
N GLN A 90 14.71 -9.20 20.89
CA GLN A 90 15.10 -9.63 22.23
C GLN A 90 15.89 -8.50 22.86
N PHE A 91 15.39 -7.95 23.96
CA PHE A 91 16.13 -6.98 24.76
C PHE A 91 16.87 -7.74 25.87
N THR A 92 18.20 -7.61 25.89
CA THR A 92 18.99 -8.02 27.06
C THR A 92 19.32 -6.76 27.83
N LEU A 93 18.83 -6.69 29.07
CA LEU A 93 19.22 -5.66 30.03
C LEU A 93 20.42 -6.20 30.82
N HIS A 94 21.47 -5.39 30.97
CA HIS A 94 22.61 -5.66 31.85
C HIS A 94 22.37 -5.05 33.23
#